data_AF-A0A7L3MI74-F1
#
_entry.id   AF-A0A7L3MI74-F1
#
_cell.length_a   1.000
_cell.length_b   1.000
_cell.length_c   1.000
_cell.angle_alpha   90.00
_cell.angle_beta   90.00
_cell.angle_gamma   90.00
#
_symmetry.space_group_name_H-M   'P 1'
#
loop_
_entity.id
_entity.type
_entity.pdbx_description
1 polymer ?
#
loop_
_entity_poly.entity_id
_entity_poly.type
_entity_poly.pdbx_seq_one_letter_code
_entity_poly.pdbx_strand_id
1 'polypeptide(L)'
;MLGKKLVTAQKRGETRALCLGLGMVACSMMMYFFIGITIVPFYTNSVWTTETVCKVLKANIKDKVFCPNSEGSEDEEIFPYPCLQVWVNLTASGQEVMLYQTEDTLERNPK
;
A
#
# COMPACT_ATOMS: atom_id res chain seq x y z
N MET A 1 22.79 -21.25 -53.66
CA MET A 1 21.50 -20.63 -53.24
C MET A 1 21.27 -20.62 -51.71
N LEU A 2 22.13 -21.22 -50.88
CA LEU A 2 21.89 -21.34 -49.42
C LEU A 2 22.06 -20.02 -48.65
N GLY A 3 23.06 -19.20 -49.00
CA GLY A 3 23.36 -17.93 -48.29
C GLY A 3 22.26 -16.86 -48.39
N LYS A 4 21.52 -16.79 -49.51
CA LYS A 4 20.42 -15.83 -49.69
C LYS A 4 19.21 -16.13 -48.78
N LYS A 5 18.98 -17.41 -48.46
CA LYS A 5 17.89 -17.84 -47.55
C LYS A 5 18.25 -17.62 -46.07
N LEU A 6 19.51 -17.79 -45.68
CA LEU A 6 19.96 -17.54 -44.31
C LEU A 6 19.86 -16.04 -43.95
N VAL A 7 20.25 -15.14 -44.86
CA VAL A 7 20.15 -13.69 -44.65
C VAL A 7 18.70 -13.22 -44.50
N THR A 8 17.76 -13.81 -45.24
CA THR A 8 16.32 -13.47 -45.13
C THR A 8 15.67 -14.06 -43.88
N ALA A 9 16.07 -15.25 -43.44
CA ALA A 9 15.61 -15.85 -42.19
C ALA A 9 16.15 -15.10 -40.96
N GLN A 10 17.43 -14.72 -40.96
CA GLN A 10 18.07 -13.96 -39.89
C GLN A 10 17.46 -12.57 -39.74
N LYS A 11 17.22 -11.87 -40.85
CA LYS A 11 16.57 -10.54 -40.86
C LYS A 11 15.14 -10.57 -40.28
N ARG A 12 14.43 -11.69 -40.42
CA ARG A 12 13.09 -11.91 -39.84
C ARG A 12 13.13 -12.17 -38.33
N GLY A 13 14.14 -12.89 -37.84
CA GLY A 13 14.37 -13.12 -36.42
C GLY A 13 14.83 -11.84 -35.70
N GLU A 14 15.79 -11.13 -36.29
CA GLU A 14 16.36 -9.88 -35.77
C GLU A 14 15.30 -8.77 -35.64
N THR A 15 14.43 -8.61 -36.64
CA THR A 15 13.33 -7.62 -36.59
C THR A 15 12.31 -7.96 -35.51
N ARG A 16 12.05 -9.24 -35.24
CA ARG A 16 11.14 -9.67 -34.15
C ARG A 16 11.76 -9.41 -32.78
N ALA A 17 13.05 -9.71 -32.61
CA ALA A 17 13.77 -9.41 -31.37
C ALA A 17 13.82 -7.90 -31.12
N LEU A 18 14.08 -7.08 -32.15
CA LEU A 18 14.05 -5.63 -32.06
C LEU A 18 12.66 -5.11 -31.66
N CYS A 19 11.60 -5.61 -32.29
CA CYS A 19 10.22 -5.21 -31.97
C CYS A 19 9.83 -5.58 -30.53
N LEU A 20 10.22 -6.78 -30.06
CA LEU A 20 10.02 -7.18 -28.67
C LEU A 20 10.82 -6.31 -27.70
N GLY A 21 12.08 -5.99 -28.02
CA GLY A 21 12.90 -5.08 -27.22
C GLY A 21 12.29 -3.68 -27.11
N LEU A 22 11.81 -3.12 -28.23
CA LEU A 22 11.10 -1.84 -28.25
C LEU A 22 9.81 -1.89 -27.43
N GLY A 23 9.07 -3.00 -27.51
CA GLY A 23 7.89 -3.24 -26.67
C GLY A 23 8.24 -3.27 -25.18
N MET A 24 9.31 -3.97 -24.79
CA MET A 24 9.78 -4.00 -23.41
C MET A 24 10.19 -2.62 -22.89
N VAL A 25 10.86 -1.81 -23.72
CA VAL A 25 11.23 -0.43 -23.38
C VAL A 25 9.98 0.42 -23.18
N ALA A 26 9.00 0.34 -24.09
CA ALA A 26 7.75 1.08 -23.97
C ALA A 26 6.96 0.67 -22.72
N CYS A 27 6.82 -0.63 -22.45
CA CYS A 27 6.17 -1.13 -21.24
C CYS A 27 6.90 -0.67 -19.98
N SER A 28 8.24 -0.68 -19.98
CA SER A 28 9.04 -0.18 -18.86
C SER A 28 8.80 1.31 -18.63
N MET A 29 8.81 2.14 -19.67
CA MET A 29 8.49 3.56 -19.56
C MET A 29 7.09 3.76 -18.96
N MET A 30 6.08 3.04 -19.45
CA MET A 30 4.72 3.12 -18.91
C MET A 30 4.68 2.76 -17.42
N MET A 31 5.36 1.69 -17.01
CA MET A 31 5.45 1.30 -15.60
C MET A 31 6.14 2.36 -14.74
N TYR A 32 7.23 2.98 -15.23
CA TYR A 32 7.88 4.09 -14.52
C TYR A 32 6.96 5.29 -14.35
N PHE A 33 6.15 5.62 -15.37
CA PHE A 33 5.14 6.66 -15.25
C PHE A 33 4.07 6.32 -14.22
N PHE A 34 3.57 5.07 -14.21
CA PHE A 34 2.65 4.62 -13.17
C PHE A 34 3.27 4.79 -11.77
N ILE A 35 4.48 4.28 -11.55
CA ILE A 35 5.15 4.42 -10.25
C ILE A 35 5.28 5.89 -9.85
N GLY A 36 5.76 6.75 -10.76
CA GLY A 36 5.98 8.17 -10.47
C GLY A 36 4.71 8.99 -10.24
N ILE A 37 3.60 8.65 -10.90
CA ILE A 37 2.34 9.40 -10.81
C ILE A 37 1.41 8.86 -9.74
N THR A 38 1.37 7.53 -9.52
CA THR A 38 0.44 6.91 -8.57
C THR A 38 1.11 6.52 -7.27
N ILE A 39 2.20 5.74 -7.34
CA ILE A 39 2.81 5.13 -6.15
C ILE A 39 3.56 6.19 -5.33
N VAL A 40 4.37 7.04 -5.98
CA VAL A 40 5.13 8.06 -5.27
C VAL A 40 4.20 9.03 -4.52
N PRO A 41 3.16 9.63 -5.13
CA PRO A 41 2.25 10.50 -4.41
C PRO A 41 1.44 9.79 -3.32
N PHE A 42 1.05 8.53 -3.54
CA PHE A 42 0.38 7.73 -2.52
C PHE A 42 1.24 7.57 -1.27
N TYR A 43 2.55 7.30 -1.45
CA TYR A 43 3.48 7.18 -0.34
C TYR A 43 3.78 8.54 0.32
N THR A 44 4.08 9.59 -0.46
CA THR A 44 4.49 10.90 0.09
C THR A 44 3.34 11.67 0.75
N ASN A 45 2.10 11.47 0.29
CA ASN A 45 0.93 12.12 0.91
C ASN A 45 0.28 11.26 1.99
N SER A 46 0.81 10.07 2.27
CA SER A 46 0.33 9.27 3.38
C SER A 46 0.63 9.99 4.69
N VAL A 47 -0.43 10.31 5.43
CA VAL A 47 -0.41 10.95 6.77
C VAL A 47 0.45 10.15 7.77
N TRP A 48 0.68 8.87 7.47
CA TRP A 48 1.44 7.94 8.28
C TRP A 48 2.96 8.09 8.16
N THR A 49 3.45 8.82 7.15
CA THR A 49 4.90 9.03 6.96
C THR A 49 5.46 10.18 7.78
N THR A 50 4.61 11.06 8.33
CA THR A 50 5.05 12.21 9.11
C THR A 50 5.18 11.87 10.59
N GLU A 51 6.39 11.99 11.13
CA GLU A 51 6.64 11.80 12.56
C GLU A 51 6.33 13.08 13.35
N THR A 52 5.55 12.95 14.43
CA THR A 52 5.28 14.04 15.36
C THR A 52 5.25 13.54 16.80
N VAL A 53 5.51 14.44 17.76
CA VAL A 53 5.41 14.10 19.18
C VAL A 53 3.95 14.20 19.63
N CYS A 54 3.44 13.12 20.20
CA CYS A 54 2.07 13.03 20.71
C CYS A 54 2.07 13.03 22.24
N LYS A 55 1.14 13.76 22.86
CA LYS A 55 0.90 13.73 24.32
C LYS A 55 -0.40 13.00 24.61
N VAL A 56 -0.38 12.00 25.48
CA VAL A 56 -1.59 11.28 25.88
C VAL A 56 -2.49 12.16 26.73
N LEU A 57 -3.75 12.30 26.33
CA LEU A 57 -4.78 13.05 27.06
C LEU A 57 -5.66 12.11 27.88
N LYS A 58 -6.15 11.04 27.25
CA LYS A 58 -7.10 10.12 27.87
C LYS A 58 -6.91 8.71 27.35
N ALA A 59 -6.97 7.73 28.25
CA ALA A 59 -7.09 6.31 27.91
C ALA A 59 -8.36 5.76 28.57
N ASN A 60 -9.19 5.07 27.81
CA ASN A 60 -10.43 4.47 28.30
C ASN A 60 -10.60 3.07 27.72
N ILE A 61 -11.00 2.12 28.56
CA ILE A 61 -11.33 0.76 28.15
C ILE A 61 -12.86 0.68 28.08
N LYS A 62 -13.41 0.37 26.90
CA LYS A 62 -14.85 0.16 26.71
C LYS A 62 -15.18 -1.32 26.95
N ASP A 63 -15.52 -1.66 28.18
CA ASP A 63 -15.88 -3.03 28.59
C ASP A 63 -17.23 -3.52 28.02
N LYS A 64 -18.05 -2.62 27.45
CA LYS A 64 -19.43 -2.92 26.99
C LYS A 64 -19.58 -3.16 25.49
N VAL A 65 -18.54 -2.86 24.69
CA VAL A 65 -18.53 -3.08 23.25
C VAL A 65 -17.31 -3.93 22.96
N PHE A 66 -17.53 -5.21 22.68
CA PHE A 66 -16.46 -6.07 22.22
C PHE A 66 -16.12 -5.71 20.78
N CYS A 67 -14.86 -5.38 20.54
CA CYS A 67 -14.38 -5.11 19.19
C CYS A 67 -14.46 -6.43 18.40
N PRO A 68 -15.15 -6.48 17.24
CA PRO A 68 -15.11 -7.66 16.41
C PRO A 68 -13.69 -7.85 15.88
N ASN A 69 -13.14 -9.06 15.96
CA ASN A 69 -12.02 -9.39 15.10
C ASN A 69 -12.53 -9.29 13.65
N SER A 70 -11.95 -8.42 12.81
CA SER A 70 -12.37 -8.34 11.40
C SER A 70 -12.42 -9.73 10.79
N GLU A 71 -13.56 -10.02 10.16
CA GLU A 71 -13.80 -11.15 9.27
C GLU A 71 -12.69 -11.23 8.23
N GLY A 72 -11.84 -12.24 8.36
CA GLY A 72 -10.81 -12.59 7.38
C GLY A 72 -10.66 -14.10 7.15
N SER A 73 -11.31 -14.93 7.95
CA SER A 73 -11.31 -16.38 7.81
C SER A 73 -12.61 -16.94 8.37
N GLU A 74 -13.30 -17.76 7.60
CA GLU A 74 -14.64 -18.30 7.89
C GLU A 74 -14.69 -19.24 9.12
N ASP A 75 -13.57 -19.44 9.84
CA ASP A 75 -13.40 -20.42 10.93
C ASP A 75 -12.63 -19.90 12.16
N GLU A 76 -12.46 -18.58 12.38
CA GLU A 76 -11.86 -18.10 13.64
C GLU A 76 -12.93 -17.84 14.71
N GLU A 77 -12.89 -18.62 15.80
CA GLU A 77 -13.69 -18.38 17.01
C GLU A 77 -13.56 -16.91 17.44
N ILE A 78 -14.68 -16.18 17.34
CA ILE A 78 -14.73 -14.75 17.66
C ILE A 78 -14.64 -14.61 19.18
N PHE A 79 -13.44 -14.39 19.69
CA PHE A 79 -13.25 -14.07 21.11
C PHE A 79 -13.48 -12.58 21.35
N PRO A 80 -14.55 -12.20 22.07
CA PRO A 80 -14.81 -10.81 22.40
C PRO A 80 -13.69 -10.24 23.30
N TYR A 81 -13.07 -9.14 22.90
CA TYR A 81 -12.10 -8.40 23.73
C TYR A 81 -12.53 -6.93 23.92
N PRO A 82 -12.21 -6.32 25.08
CA PRO A 82 -12.57 -4.93 25.35
C PRO A 82 -11.77 -3.98 24.46
N CYS A 83 -12.43 -2.96 23.90
CA CYS A 83 -11.78 -1.97 23.05
C CYS A 83 -11.05 -0.91 23.90
N LEU A 84 -9.76 -0.67 23.61
CA LEU A 84 -8.99 0.43 24.21
C LEU A 84 -9.06 1.67 23.30
N GLN A 85 -9.49 2.80 23.87
CA GLN A 85 -9.48 4.10 23.19
C GLN A 85 -8.45 5.01 23.84
N VAL A 86 -7.47 5.45 23.05
CA VAL A 86 -6.43 6.36 23.48
C VAL A 86 -6.51 7.64 22.67
N TRP A 87 -6.72 8.76 23.36
CA TRP A 87 -6.76 10.10 22.77
C TRP A 87 -5.45 10.81 23.05
N VAL A 88 -4.87 11.40 22.01
CA VAL A 88 -3.59 12.11 22.05
C VAL A 88 -3.72 13.50 21.46
N ASN A 89 -2.91 14.43 21.97
CA ASN A 89 -2.71 15.74 21.37
C ASN A 89 -1.45 15.73 20.50
N LEU A 90 -1.58 16.15 19.24
CA LEU A 90 -0.45 16.27 18.31
C LEU A 90 0.29 17.58 18.56
N THR A 91 1.57 17.54 18.96
CA THR A 91 2.34 18.75 19.28
C THR A 91 2.47 19.71 18.09
N ALA A 92 2.46 19.19 16.85
CA ALA A 92 2.59 20.00 15.64
C ALA A 92 1.32 20.78 15.26
N SER A 93 0.13 20.25 15.58
CA SER A 93 -1.18 20.79 15.16
C SER A 93 -2.02 21.28 16.34
N GLY A 94 -1.73 20.82 17.56
CA GLY A 94 -2.56 21.02 18.75
C GLY A 94 -3.87 20.23 18.74
N GLN A 95 -4.15 19.48 17.67
CA GLN A 95 -5.37 18.69 17.49
C GLN A 95 -5.40 17.46 18.39
N GLU A 96 -6.60 17.13 18.86
CA GLU A 96 -6.90 15.91 19.60
C GLU A 96 -7.37 14.83 18.63
N VAL A 97 -6.67 13.69 18.60
CA VAL A 97 -6.94 12.58 17.69
C VAL A 97 -6.88 11.24 18.43
N MET A 98 -7.51 10.21 17.88
CA MET A 98 -7.42 8.85 18.41
C MET A 98 -6.14 8.17 17.91
N LEU A 99 -5.44 7.49 18.82
CA LEU A 99 -4.21 6.77 18.53
C LEU A 99 -4.53 5.33 18.12
N TYR A 100 -3.94 4.92 17.01
CA TYR A 100 -3.96 3.55 16.49
C TYR A 100 -2.54 2.99 16.42
N GLN A 101 -2.40 1.67 16.52
CA GLN A 101 -1.08 1.03 16.48
C GLN A 101 -0.53 0.96 15.05
N THR A 102 -1.39 0.63 14.08
CA THR A 102 -1.05 0.50 12.65
C THR A 102 -2.21 0.95 11.77
N GLU A 103 -1.94 1.19 10.49
CA GLU A 103 -2.95 1.47 9.45
C GLU A 103 -4.06 0.41 9.45
N ASP A 104 -3.69 -0.87 9.48
CA ASP A 104 -4.64 -1.98 9.46
C ASP A 104 -5.58 -1.99 10.67
N THR A 105 -5.12 -1.51 11.83
CA THR A 105 -5.98 -1.44 13.03
C THR A 105 -7.09 -0.41 12.90
N LEU A 106 -6.89 0.66 12.11
CA LEU A 106 -7.93 1.63 11.81
C LEU A 106 -9.02 1.00 10.93
N GLU A 107 -8.65 0.19 9.95
CA GLU A 107 -9.62 -0.48 9.07
C GLU A 107 -10.39 -1.58 9.82
N ARG A 108 -9.68 -2.37 10.63
CA ARG A 108 -10.26 -3.48 11.42
C ARG A 108 -11.13 -2.98 12.58
N ASN A 109 -10.70 -1.94 13.29
CA ASN A 109 -11.34 -1.42 14.50
C ASN A 109 -11.35 0.12 14.54
N PRO A 110 -12.18 0.80 13.73
CA PRO A 110 -12.21 2.27 13.67
C PRO A 110 -12.84 2.95 14.90
N LYS A 111 -13.28 2.19 15.91
CA LYS A 111 -14.14 2.68 17.00
C LYS A 111 -13.60 2.43 18.38
#